data_AF-A0A7W1RCI5-F1
#
_entry.id   AF-A0A7W1RCI5-F1
#
_cell.length_a   1.000
_cell.length_b   1.000
_cell.length_c   1.000
_cell.angle_alpha   90.00
_cell.angle_beta   90.00
_cell.angle_gamma   90.00
#
_symmetry.space_group_name_H-M   'P 1'
#
loop_
_entity.id
_entity.type
_entity.pdbx_description
1 polymer ?
#
loop_
_entity_poly.entity_id
_entity_poly.type
_entity_poly.pdbx_seq_one_letter_code
_entity_poly.pdbx_strand_id
1 'polypeptide(L)'
;MRNAMDSQEVAVGWWPGDARHDGAAFYAYAHPAADGFPNASLSPAAAHWDDALGEYVLDWEDVRSSADPHALCLQFARSAFQHACLVCGWDSKLAASAAGEPPPVV
;
A
#
# COMPACT_ATOMS: atom_id res chain seq x y z
N MET A 1 17.86 -4.17 5.85
CA MET A 1 18.32 -2.81 5.46
C MET A 1 19.23 -2.27 6.55
N ARG A 2 20.35 -1.60 6.21
CA ARG A 2 21.26 -1.04 7.22
C ARG A 2 20.98 0.43 7.52
N ASN A 3 20.48 1.19 6.54
CA ASN A 3 20.34 2.65 6.58
C ASN A 3 18.96 3.13 6.05
N ALA A 4 17.96 2.26 6.02
CA ALA A 4 16.60 2.58 5.58
C ALA A 4 15.63 1.90 6.55
N MET A 5 14.39 2.36 6.61
CA MET A 5 13.41 1.94 7.62
C MET A 5 13.86 2.28 9.05
N ASP A 6 14.52 3.42 9.27
CA ASP A 6 14.90 3.91 10.61
C ASP A 6 13.82 4.78 11.27
N SER A 7 12.73 5.04 10.54
CA SER A 7 11.58 5.85 10.92
C SER A 7 10.30 5.12 10.55
N GLN A 8 9.16 5.61 11.07
CA GLN A 8 7.87 5.09 10.64
C GLN A 8 7.58 5.48 9.20
N GLU A 9 7.22 4.52 8.36
CA GLU A 9 6.88 4.76 6.95
C GLU A 9 5.77 3.83 6.46
N VAL A 10 5.07 4.29 5.42
CA VAL A 10 4.25 3.45 4.56
C VAL A 10 4.83 3.56 3.15
N ALA A 11 5.07 2.42 2.52
CA ALA A 11 5.54 2.35 1.16
C ALA A 11 4.47 1.75 0.28
N VAL A 12 4.31 2.32 -0.91
CA VAL A 12 3.55 1.72 -2.00
C VAL A 12 4.42 1.76 -3.23
N GLY A 13 4.49 0.65 -3.97
CA GLY A 13 5.31 0.60 -5.17
C GLY A 13 4.85 -0.48 -6.14
N TRP A 14 5.69 -0.73 -7.12
CA TRP A 14 5.54 -1.81 -8.09
C TRP A 14 6.89 -2.51 -8.24
N TRP A 15 6.89 -3.83 -8.42
CA TRP A 15 8.07 -4.59 -8.78
C TRP A 15 7.74 -5.66 -9.84
N PRO A 16 8.72 -6.13 -10.63
CA PRO A 16 8.49 -7.05 -11.76
C PRO A 16 8.34 -8.54 -11.39
N GLY A 17 8.24 -8.88 -10.10
CA GLY A 17 8.40 -10.23 -9.54
C GLY A 17 9.79 -10.52 -8.97
N ASP A 18 9.88 -11.53 -8.10
CA ASP A 18 11.13 -12.09 -7.57
C ASP A 18 10.95 -13.58 -7.21
N ALA A 19 11.91 -14.20 -6.51
CA ALA A 19 11.81 -15.61 -6.12
C ALA A 19 10.74 -15.90 -5.05
N ARG A 20 10.19 -14.87 -4.40
CA ARG A 20 9.16 -14.95 -3.36
C ARG A 20 7.76 -14.67 -3.91
N HIS A 21 7.65 -13.89 -5.00
CA HIS A 21 6.39 -13.63 -5.71
C HIS A 21 6.58 -13.78 -7.22
N ASP A 22 5.87 -14.74 -7.81
CA ASP A 22 5.89 -14.95 -9.26
C ASP A 22 5.03 -13.91 -9.98
N GLY A 23 5.62 -13.22 -10.94
CA GLY A 23 4.98 -12.16 -11.70
C GLY A 23 5.07 -10.78 -11.05
N ALA A 24 4.77 -9.77 -11.85
CA ALA A 24 4.78 -8.39 -11.41
C ALA A 24 3.59 -8.09 -10.50
N ALA A 25 3.74 -7.13 -9.59
CA ALA A 25 2.67 -6.68 -8.72
C ALA A 25 2.89 -5.25 -8.22
N PHE A 26 1.80 -4.59 -7.85
CA PHE A 26 1.85 -3.48 -6.91
C PHE A 26 1.86 -4.02 -5.48
N TYR A 27 2.52 -3.29 -4.60
CA TYR A 27 2.67 -3.68 -3.21
C TYR A 27 2.50 -2.53 -2.25
N ALA A 28 2.16 -2.86 -1.00
CA ALA A 28 2.19 -1.89 0.08
C ALA A 28 2.52 -2.52 1.44
N TYR A 29 3.33 -1.83 2.23
CA TYR A 29 3.64 -2.20 3.61
C TYR A 29 3.80 -0.97 4.50
N ALA A 30 3.71 -1.16 5.81
CA ALA A 30 4.12 -0.20 6.82
C ALA A 30 5.35 -0.70 7.58
N HIS A 31 6.26 0.19 7.93
CA HIS A 31 7.41 -0.13 8.77
C HIS A 31 7.47 0.77 10.03
N PRO A 32 7.67 0.19 11.22
CA PRO A 32 7.34 -1.20 11.53
C PRO A 32 5.86 -1.44 11.25
N ALA A 33 5.49 -2.67 10.89
CA ALA A 33 4.08 -3.01 10.70
C ALA A 33 3.33 -2.85 12.03
N ALA A 34 2.33 -1.97 12.06
CA ALA A 34 1.50 -1.76 13.24
C ALA A 34 0.53 -2.93 13.45
N ASP A 35 0.12 -3.15 14.70
CA ASP A 35 -0.92 -4.14 15.01
C ASP A 35 -2.19 -3.84 14.22
N GLY A 36 -2.74 -4.89 13.58
CA GLY A 36 -3.92 -4.77 12.73
C GLY A 36 -3.65 -4.24 11.32
N PHE A 37 -2.41 -3.87 10.97
CA PHE A 37 -2.07 -3.54 9.58
C PHE A 37 -2.45 -4.66 8.59
N PRO A 38 -2.20 -5.97 8.86
CA PRO A 38 -2.57 -7.08 7.96
C PRO A 38 -4.06 -7.36 7.81
N ASN A 39 -4.90 -6.78 8.67
CA ASN A 39 -6.29 -7.22 8.85
C ASN A 39 -7.30 -6.45 8.01
N ALA A 40 -6.86 -5.52 7.15
CA ALA A 40 -7.78 -4.73 6.34
C ALA A 40 -8.15 -5.44 5.04
N SER A 41 -9.42 -5.27 4.67
CA SER A 41 -9.86 -5.44 3.29
C SER A 41 -9.62 -4.14 2.55
N LEU A 42 -8.52 -4.08 1.78
CA LEU A 42 -8.23 -2.91 0.96
C LEU A 42 -9.14 -2.86 -0.28
N SER A 43 -9.23 -1.66 -0.86
CA SER A 43 -9.75 -1.47 -2.21
C SER A 43 -8.57 -1.37 -3.18
N PRO A 44 -8.66 -1.91 -4.41
CA PRO A 44 -9.78 -2.67 -4.97
C PRO A 44 -9.92 -4.06 -4.31
N ALA A 45 -11.06 -4.74 -4.52
CA ALA A 45 -11.31 -6.07 -3.94
C ALA A 45 -10.31 -7.17 -4.38
N ALA A 46 -9.56 -6.92 -5.45
CA ALA A 46 -8.47 -7.80 -5.90
C ALA A 46 -7.21 -7.69 -5.02
N ALA A 47 -7.08 -6.60 -4.25
CA ALA A 47 -5.97 -6.43 -3.32
C ALA A 47 -6.09 -7.42 -2.16
N HIS A 48 -4.98 -8.07 -1.80
CA HIS A 48 -4.94 -9.05 -0.73
C HIS A 48 -3.68 -8.91 0.12
N TRP A 49 -3.71 -9.42 1.34
CA TRP A 49 -2.53 -9.56 2.17
C TRP A 49 -1.82 -10.87 1.84
N ASP A 50 -0.51 -10.81 1.64
CA ASP A 50 0.36 -11.99 1.52
C ASP A 50 1.19 -12.14 2.81
N ASP A 51 0.90 -13.18 3.60
CA ASP A 51 1.59 -13.46 4.86
C ASP A 51 3.06 -13.86 4.69
N ALA A 52 3.43 -14.44 3.55
CA ALA A 52 4.80 -14.85 3.28
C ALA A 52 5.69 -13.65 2.92
N LEU A 53 5.12 -12.66 2.23
CA LEU A 53 5.78 -11.39 1.93
C LEU A 53 5.71 -10.42 3.11
N GLY A 54 4.61 -10.44 3.88
CA GLY A 54 4.31 -9.43 4.90
C GLY A 54 3.86 -8.11 4.28
N GLU A 55 3.18 -8.17 3.14
CA GLU A 55 2.78 -7.01 2.33
C GLU A 55 1.38 -7.19 1.75
N TYR A 56 0.70 -6.09 1.48
CA TYR A 56 -0.46 -6.11 0.58
C TYR A 56 0.02 -6.19 -0.87
N VAL A 57 -0.68 -6.96 -1.68
CA VAL A 57 -0.37 -7.21 -3.10
C VAL A 57 -1.60 -6.90 -3.95
N LEU A 58 -1.36 -6.27 -5.10
CA LEU A 58 -2.30 -6.20 -6.22
C LEU A 58 -1.59 -6.73 -7.46
N ASP A 59 -2.01 -7.89 -7.94
CA ASP A 59 -1.34 -8.59 -9.03
C ASP A 59 -1.43 -7.82 -10.35
N TRP A 60 -0.35 -7.88 -11.12
CA TRP A 60 -0.28 -7.18 -12.40
C TRP A 60 -1.30 -7.67 -13.42
N GLU A 61 -1.73 -8.93 -13.34
CA GLU A 61 -2.74 -9.46 -14.24
C GLU A 61 -4.14 -8.87 -13.99
N ASP A 62 -4.48 -8.62 -12.72
CA ASP A 62 -5.73 -7.90 -12.36
C ASP A 62 -5.69 -6.46 -12.88
N VAL A 63 -4.54 -5.80 -12.75
CA VAL A 63 -4.33 -4.46 -13.30
C VAL A 63 -4.49 -4.44 -14.81
N ARG A 64 -3.85 -5.38 -15.52
CA ARG A 64 -3.91 -5.49 -16.98
C ARG A 64 -5.29 -5.81 -17.52
N SER A 65 -6.07 -6.58 -16.76
CA SER A 65 -7.42 -7.01 -17.15
C SER A 65 -8.51 -5.99 -16.79
N SER A 66 -8.16 -4.97 -16.00
CA SER A 66 -9.08 -3.88 -15.63
C SER A 66 -9.44 -3.01 -16.83
N ALA A 67 -10.69 -2.55 -16.87
CA ALA A 67 -11.15 -1.55 -17.83
C ALA A 67 -10.49 -0.18 -17.61
N ASP A 68 -10.05 0.11 -16.39
CA ASP A 68 -9.28 1.30 -16.02
C ASP A 68 -8.12 0.90 -15.09
N PRO A 69 -6.97 0.50 -15.66
CA PRO A 69 -5.79 0.08 -14.88
C PRO A 69 -5.27 1.19 -13.97
N HIS A 70 -5.30 2.44 -14.44
CA HIS A 70 -4.79 3.58 -13.68
C HIS A 70 -5.65 3.84 -12.44
N ALA A 71 -6.97 3.86 -12.59
CA ALA A 71 -7.87 4.03 -11.45
C ALA A 71 -7.76 2.87 -10.46
N LEU A 72 -7.58 1.63 -10.93
CA LEU A 72 -7.41 0.45 -10.08
C LEU A 72 -6.14 0.57 -9.19
N CYS A 73 -5.00 0.93 -9.79
CA CYS A 73 -3.75 1.10 -9.03
C CYS A 73 -3.83 2.26 -8.03
N LEU A 74 -4.47 3.37 -8.41
CA LEU A 74 -4.66 4.49 -7.48
C LEU A 74 -5.57 4.13 -6.31
N GLN A 75 -6.61 3.32 -6.53
CA GLN A 75 -7.46 2.82 -5.44
C GLN A 75 -6.64 1.99 -4.45
N PHE A 76 -5.80 1.07 -4.95
CA PHE A 76 -4.89 0.29 -4.13
C PHE A 76 -3.96 1.16 -3.27
N ALA A 77 -3.23 2.07 -3.93
CA ALA A 77 -2.27 2.94 -3.25
C ALA A 77 -2.93 3.80 -2.17
N ARG A 78 -4.09 4.39 -2.47
CA ARG A 78 -4.85 5.22 -1.53
C ARG A 78 -5.39 4.40 -0.37
N SER A 79 -5.97 3.23 -0.64
CA SER A 79 -6.53 2.36 0.40
C SER A 79 -5.45 1.90 1.37
N ALA A 80 -4.28 1.48 0.88
CA ALA A 80 -3.17 1.05 1.72
C ALA A 80 -2.63 2.21 2.58
N PHE A 81 -2.44 3.39 1.98
CA PHE A 81 -1.95 4.58 2.68
C PHE A 81 -2.93 5.06 3.77
N GLN A 82 -4.22 5.12 3.46
CA GLN A 82 -5.26 5.52 4.41
C GLN A 82 -5.35 4.53 5.59
N HIS A 83 -5.26 3.23 5.30
CA HIS A 83 -5.21 2.21 6.34
C HIS A 83 -3.97 2.35 7.23
N ALA A 84 -2.79 2.56 6.64
CA ALA A 84 -1.56 2.81 7.40
C ALA A 84 -1.71 4.02 8.33
N CYS A 85 -2.23 5.15 7.82
CA CYS A 85 -2.47 6.34 8.65
C CYS A 85 -3.37 6.03 9.85
N LEU A 86 -4.42 5.24 9.64
CA LEU A 86 -5.38 4.86 10.69
C LEU A 86 -4.73 3.98 11.75
N VAL A 87 -4.10 2.86 11.36
CA VAL A 87 -3.58 1.88 12.32
C VAL A 87 -2.28 2.33 13.01
N CYS A 88 -1.48 3.17 12.35
CA CYS A 88 -0.28 3.76 12.95
C CYS A 88 -0.62 4.98 13.83
N GLY A 89 -1.87 5.42 13.86
CA GLY A 89 -2.31 6.58 14.66
C GLY A 89 -1.67 7.89 14.21
N TRP A 90 -1.37 8.04 12.92
CA TRP A 90 -0.82 9.27 12.37
C TRP A 90 -1.90 10.36 12.27
N ASP A 91 -1.48 11.61 12.04
CA ASP A 91 -2.42 12.73 11.90
C ASP A 91 -3.48 12.40 10.83
N SER A 92 -4.75 12.41 11.24
CA SER A 92 -5.89 12.20 10.35
C SER A 92 -5.90 13.09 9.10
N LYS A 93 -5.31 14.29 9.16
CA LYS A 93 -5.18 15.19 8.02
C LYS A 93 -4.15 14.72 6.99
N LEU A 94 -3.19 13.90 7.40
CA LEU A 94 -2.19 13.31 6.49
C LEU A 94 -2.86 12.45 5.41
N ALA A 95 -3.95 11.74 5.75
CA ALA A 95 -4.69 10.89 4.83
C ALA A 95 -5.22 11.64 3.59
N ALA A 96 -5.49 12.95 3.71
CA ALA A 96 -5.93 13.78 2.59
C ALA A 96 -4.85 13.96 1.50
N SER A 97 -3.57 13.81 1.85
CA SER A 97 -2.48 13.87 0.87
C SER A 97 -2.58 12.76 -0.19
N ALA A 98 -3.18 11.60 0.13
CA ALA A 98 -3.43 10.52 -0.83
C ALA A 98 -4.45 10.90 -1.92
N ALA A 99 -5.31 11.89 -1.63
CA ALA A 99 -6.22 12.48 -2.60
C ALA A 99 -5.60 13.65 -3.39
N GLY A 100 -4.35 14.03 -3.11
CA GLY A 100 -3.72 15.23 -3.67
C GLY A 100 -4.09 16.51 -2.93
N GLU A 101 -4.65 16.40 -1.72
CA GLU A 101 -5.07 17.52 -0.87
C GLU A 101 -4.23 17.55 0.42
N PRO A 102 -2.90 17.78 0.33
CA PRO A 102 -2.05 17.73 1.51
C PRO A 102 -2.39 18.86 2.49
N PRO A 103 -2.20 18.66 3.80
CA PRO A 103 -2.35 19.72 4.79
C PRO A 103 -1.37 20.86 4.51
N PRO A 104 -1.69 22.11 4.92
CA PRO A 104 -0.77 23.24 4.78
C PRO A 104 0.56 22.96 5.51
N VAL A 105 1.66 23.38 4.90
CA VAL A 105 2.96 23.45 5.59
C VAL A 105 2.88 24.64 6.56
N VAL A 106 2.91 24.36 7.86
CA VAL A 106 2.92 25.37 8.94
C VAL A 106 4.34 25.69 9.40
#